data_AF-A0AAD5U4Q4-F1
#
_entry.id   AF-A0AAD5U4Q4-F1
#
_cell.length_a   1.000
_cell.length_b   1.000
_cell.length_c   1.000
_cell.angle_alpha   90.00
_cell.angle_beta   90.00
_cell.angle_gamma   90.00
#
_symmetry.space_group_name_H-M   'P 1'
#
loop_
_entity.id
_entity.type
_entity.pdbx_description
1 polymer ?
#
loop_
_entity_poly.entity_id
_entity_poly.type
_entity_poly.pdbx_seq_one_letter_code
_entity_poly.pdbx_strand_id
1 'polypeptide(L)'
;MLLIKLLNLITHNTLFKNNDQNTAQTSFGLSEDYEKFPKPKNIDCKEYFVQSSTYQTFDLQQSTNLPTLTKKQKFDEAVNYITSKFNTTRDQISVTSVYDTSFSSFYFKPLINSIQVKNAEANLNLDNFGKVMSFGEFWIKPTSKNFKKKKNLSPLQSLFIVNDRFLNFKFDQNLMEVEKDFITFNNGYDELLIQDSIIIKNLPFIKGGNVNIAEKFYRTQDEEIFNVWEVSIPMLFHRNPSDDTWYTFLIDSSTGHCMGYFDSVIHN
;
A
#
# COMPACT_ATOMS: atom_id res chain seq x y z
N MET A 1 -44.11 17.55 22.49
CA MET A 1 -44.47 18.91 22.04
C MET A 1 -43.22 19.50 21.37
N LEU A 2 -43.10 19.54 20.04
CA LEU A 2 -43.67 20.59 19.16
C LEU A 2 -43.36 22.01 19.70
N LEU A 3 -42.81 22.98 18.97
CA LEU A 3 -42.54 23.13 17.54
C LEU A 3 -41.85 24.52 17.38
N ILE A 4 -40.80 24.61 16.56
CA ILE A 4 -40.45 25.65 15.55
C ILE A 4 -40.59 27.15 15.90
N LYS A 5 -39.51 27.91 15.59
CA LYS A 5 -39.40 29.17 14.78
C LYS A 5 -38.11 29.89 15.25
N LEU A 6 -37.20 30.44 14.44
CA LEU A 6 -37.27 30.97 13.08
C LEU A 6 -35.83 31.16 12.53
N LEU A 7 -35.68 31.02 11.21
CA LEU A 7 -34.53 31.41 10.39
C LEU A 7 -34.24 32.92 10.45
N ASN A 8 -32.97 33.34 10.26
CA ASN A 8 -32.51 33.89 8.96
C ASN A 8 -31.03 34.34 8.92
N LEU A 9 -30.43 34.05 7.76
CA LEU A 9 -29.36 34.77 7.06
C LEU A 9 -28.02 35.03 7.78
N ILE A 10 -26.96 34.35 7.31
CA ILE A 10 -25.91 34.99 6.50
C ILE A 10 -25.44 33.98 5.44
N THR A 11 -25.86 34.21 4.21
CA THR A 11 -25.20 33.77 2.98
C THR A 11 -23.83 34.44 2.91
N HIS A 12 -22.73 33.69 2.85
CA HIS A 12 -21.49 34.15 2.23
C HIS A 12 -20.94 33.04 1.35
N ASN A 13 -20.93 33.34 0.05
CA ASN A 13 -20.16 32.67 -0.97
C ASN A 13 -18.68 32.64 -0.56
N THR A 14 -18.09 31.46 -0.49
CA THR A 14 -16.66 31.30 -0.69
C THR A 14 -16.44 30.21 -1.71
N LEU A 15 -16.33 30.66 -2.97
CA LEU A 15 -15.60 29.99 -4.04
C LEU A 15 -14.18 29.69 -3.53
N PHE A 16 -13.89 28.45 -3.15
CA PHE A 16 -12.52 27.98 -3.04
C PHE A 16 -12.03 27.56 -4.42
N LYS A 17 -11.52 28.54 -5.18
CA LYS A 17 -10.43 28.30 -6.13
C LYS A 17 -9.15 28.22 -5.29
N ASN A 18 -8.74 27.02 -4.91
CA ASN A 18 -7.36 26.77 -4.49
C ASN A 18 -6.71 25.82 -5.51
N ASN A 19 -6.08 26.43 -6.51
CA ASN A 19 -4.91 25.85 -7.17
C ASN A 19 -3.74 26.04 -6.19
N ASP A 20 -3.53 25.08 -5.31
CA ASP A 20 -2.27 24.98 -4.56
C ASP A 20 -1.85 23.51 -4.52
N GLN A 21 -0.86 23.18 -5.35
CA GLN A 21 -0.07 21.97 -5.20
C GLN A 21 0.81 22.13 -3.95
N ASN A 22 0.24 21.88 -2.78
CA ASN A 22 1.02 21.75 -1.55
C ASN A 22 1.67 20.36 -1.51
N THR A 23 2.92 20.27 -1.96
CA THR A 23 3.81 19.15 -1.63
C THR A 23 4.20 19.26 -0.16
N ALA A 24 3.51 18.54 0.71
CA ALA A 24 3.93 18.37 2.09
C ALA A 24 5.19 17.49 2.15
N GLN A 25 6.35 18.09 2.39
CA GLN A 25 7.55 17.37 2.82
C GLN A 25 7.52 17.23 4.34
N THR A 26 7.27 16.03 4.85
CA THR A 26 7.46 15.70 6.27
C THR A 26 8.90 15.23 6.48
N SER A 27 9.73 16.08 7.10
CA SER A 27 11.02 15.67 7.67
C SER A 27 10.82 15.30 9.14
N PHE A 28 11.00 14.03 9.49
CA PHE A 28 11.02 13.58 10.89
C PHE A 28 12.46 13.66 11.43
N GLY A 29 12.70 14.55 12.39
CA GLY A 29 13.94 14.60 13.15
C GLY A 29 14.01 13.47 14.18
N LEU A 30 15.13 12.73 14.19
CA LEU A 30 15.36 11.61 15.10
C LEU A 30 16.13 12.08 16.35
N SER A 31 15.69 11.68 17.55
CA SER A 31 16.36 11.95 18.83
C SER A 31 17.50 10.96 19.13
N GLU A 32 18.48 11.39 19.93
CA GLU A 32 19.85 10.88 20.11
C GLU A 32 20.00 9.49 20.77
N ASP A 33 18.94 8.73 20.92
CA ASP A 33 18.86 7.68 21.92
C ASP A 33 18.86 6.25 21.28
N TYR A 34 19.27 6.18 20.01
CA TYR A 34 19.04 5.10 19.05
C TYR A 34 20.06 3.93 19.07
N GLU A 35 20.97 3.85 20.05
CA GLU A 35 22.24 3.12 19.87
C GLU A 35 22.27 1.62 20.19
N LYS A 36 21.16 0.98 20.61
CA LYS A 36 21.21 -0.41 21.12
C LYS A 36 20.71 -1.52 20.19
N PHE A 37 20.17 -1.18 19.03
CA PHE A 37 19.89 -2.16 17.94
C PHE A 37 20.66 -1.75 16.69
N PRO A 38 21.11 -2.70 15.86
CA PRO A 38 21.72 -2.34 14.60
C PRO A 38 20.65 -1.65 13.75
N LYS A 39 20.71 -0.30 13.70
CA LYS A 39 20.18 0.40 12.54
C LYS A 39 20.80 -0.25 11.30
N PRO A 40 20.04 -0.41 10.21
CA PRO A 40 20.62 -0.73 8.92
C PRO A 40 21.88 0.12 8.68
N LYS A 41 23.05 -0.51 8.64
CA LYS A 41 24.30 0.21 8.35
C LYS A 41 24.37 0.43 6.84
N ASN A 42 24.78 1.62 6.41
CA ASN A 42 24.96 1.96 4.99
C ASN A 42 23.71 1.66 4.13
N ILE A 43 22.58 2.31 4.42
CA ILE A 43 21.39 2.24 3.57
C ILE A 43 21.68 2.94 2.23
N ASP A 44 22.28 2.22 1.29
CA ASP A 44 22.38 2.63 -0.12
C ASP A 44 21.14 2.08 -0.86
N CYS A 45 19.96 2.52 -0.41
CA CYS A 45 18.70 2.27 -1.09
C CYS A 45 18.26 3.56 -1.74
N LYS A 46 17.94 3.51 -3.04
CA LYS A 46 17.31 4.65 -3.70
C LYS A 46 15.84 4.69 -3.32
N GLU A 47 15.39 5.73 -2.63
CA GLU A 47 13.96 5.95 -2.42
C GLU A 47 13.35 6.59 -3.65
N TYR A 48 12.48 5.87 -4.36
CA TYR A 48 11.74 6.41 -5.49
C TYR A 48 10.36 6.86 -5.01
N PHE A 49 10.23 8.14 -4.66
CA PHE A 49 8.92 8.75 -4.40
C PHE A 49 8.25 9.08 -5.72
N VAL A 50 7.08 8.50 -5.98
CA VAL A 50 6.27 8.91 -7.13
C VAL A 50 5.42 10.11 -6.72
N GLN A 51 5.71 11.28 -7.32
CA GLN A 51 5.08 12.55 -6.95
C GLN A 51 3.76 12.85 -7.67
N SER A 52 3.38 12.09 -8.69
CA SER A 52 2.14 12.36 -9.42
C SER A 52 0.94 11.73 -8.71
N SER A 53 0.26 12.51 -7.88
CA SER A 53 -1.09 12.19 -7.43
C SER A 53 -2.12 13.10 -8.10
N THR A 54 -3.18 12.49 -8.64
CA THR A 54 -4.37 13.23 -9.06
C THR A 54 -5.41 13.10 -7.96
N TYR A 55 -5.96 14.21 -7.48
CA TYR A 55 -7.07 14.20 -6.53
C TYR A 55 -8.25 15.02 -7.08
N GLN A 56 -9.44 14.46 -6.99
CA GLN A 56 -10.69 15.06 -7.46
C GLN A 56 -11.78 14.91 -6.41
N THR A 57 -12.50 16.00 -6.13
CA THR A 57 -13.72 16.01 -5.32
C THR A 57 -14.89 16.40 -6.17
N PHE A 58 -16.05 15.81 -5.90
CA PHE A 58 -17.28 16.07 -6.64
C PHE A 58 -18.34 16.64 -5.72
N ASP A 59 -19.13 17.59 -6.23
CA ASP A 59 -20.22 18.16 -5.45
C ASP A 59 -21.27 17.10 -5.11
N LEU A 60 -21.56 17.00 -3.82
CA LEU A 60 -22.64 16.20 -3.27
C LEU A 60 -23.98 16.86 -3.64
N GLN A 61 -24.53 16.47 -4.79
CA GLN A 61 -25.94 16.69 -5.04
C GLN A 61 -26.72 15.70 -4.20
N GLN A 62 -27.47 16.19 -3.22
CA GLN A 62 -28.39 15.38 -2.43
C GLN A 62 -29.50 14.86 -3.35
N SER A 63 -29.37 13.62 -3.79
CA SER A 63 -30.47 12.92 -4.45
C SER A 63 -31.41 12.40 -3.37
N THR A 64 -32.51 13.10 -3.13
CA THR A 64 -33.46 12.75 -2.05
C THR A 64 -34.32 11.53 -2.36
N ASN A 65 -34.24 10.98 -3.57
CA ASN A 65 -35.19 9.97 -4.08
C ASN A 65 -34.54 8.66 -4.56
N LEU A 66 -33.23 8.50 -4.45
CA LEU A 66 -32.57 7.24 -4.84
C LEU A 66 -32.55 6.26 -3.66
N PRO A 67 -32.79 4.96 -3.90
CA PRO A 67 -32.60 3.95 -2.88
C PRO A 67 -31.12 3.82 -2.54
N THR A 68 -30.80 3.66 -1.26
CA THR A 68 -29.45 3.31 -0.80
C THR A 68 -29.01 1.99 -1.42
N LEU A 69 -27.80 1.95 -1.96
CA LEU A 69 -27.20 0.73 -2.48
C LEU A 69 -26.76 -0.19 -1.35
N THR A 70 -26.91 -1.50 -1.58
CA THR A 70 -26.30 -2.53 -0.74
C THR A 70 -24.78 -2.48 -0.84
N LYS A 71 -24.10 -3.04 0.17
CA LYS A 71 -22.65 -3.27 0.19
C LYS A 71 -22.11 -3.81 -1.15
N LYS A 72 -22.67 -4.93 -1.62
CA LYS A 72 -22.26 -5.56 -2.89
C LYS A 72 -22.44 -4.61 -4.08
N GLN A 73 -23.55 -3.89 -4.16
CA GLN A 73 -23.79 -2.95 -5.26
C GLN A 73 -22.78 -1.80 -5.26
N LYS A 74 -22.44 -1.23 -4.10
CA LYS A 74 -21.40 -0.20 -4.01
C LYS A 74 -20.03 -0.73 -4.45
N PHE A 75 -19.70 -1.97 -4.09
CA PHE A 75 -18.48 -2.62 -4.56
C PHE A 75 -18.46 -2.79 -6.08
N ASP A 76 -19.56 -3.28 -6.66
CA ASP A 76 -19.69 -3.44 -8.12
C ASP A 76 -19.58 -2.08 -8.84
N GLU A 77 -20.21 -1.02 -8.31
CA GLU A 77 -20.05 0.36 -8.82
C GLU A 77 -18.60 0.85 -8.74
N ALA A 78 -17.91 0.58 -7.63
CA ALA A 78 -16.52 0.98 -7.44
C ALA A 78 -15.59 0.28 -8.44
N VAL A 79 -15.77 -1.03 -8.64
CA VAL A 79 -15.02 -1.82 -9.64
C VAL A 79 -15.30 -1.31 -11.05
N ASN A 80 -16.57 -1.04 -11.39
CA ASN A 80 -16.95 -0.51 -12.70
C ASN A 80 -16.31 0.87 -12.96
N TYR A 81 -16.29 1.74 -11.94
CA TYR A 81 -15.65 3.04 -12.06
C TYR A 81 -14.15 2.90 -12.36
N ILE A 82 -13.42 2.09 -11.58
CA ILE A 82 -11.96 1.91 -11.74
C ILE A 82 -11.61 1.26 -13.08
N THR A 83 -12.32 0.20 -13.45
CA THR A 83 -12.11 -0.50 -14.73
C THR A 83 -12.34 0.41 -15.93
N SER A 84 -13.40 1.21 -15.89
CA SER A 84 -13.69 2.23 -16.90
C SER A 84 -12.64 3.35 -16.92
N LYS A 85 -12.32 3.93 -15.76
CA LYS A 85 -11.40 5.07 -15.60
C LYS A 85 -10.01 4.77 -16.16
N PHE A 86 -9.49 3.57 -15.90
CA PHE A 86 -8.14 3.19 -16.30
C PHE A 86 -8.08 2.30 -17.56
N ASN A 87 -9.24 1.98 -18.15
CA ASN A 87 -9.36 1.05 -19.27
C ASN A 87 -8.65 -0.28 -18.97
N THR A 88 -9.06 -0.90 -17.86
CA THR A 88 -8.50 -2.14 -17.29
C THR A 88 -9.63 -3.13 -17.00
N THR A 89 -9.32 -4.41 -16.81
CA THR A 89 -10.29 -5.44 -16.42
C THR A 89 -10.27 -5.76 -14.92
N ARG A 90 -11.27 -6.49 -14.43
CA ARG A 90 -11.41 -6.86 -13.01
C ARG A 90 -10.24 -7.72 -12.51
N ASP A 91 -9.72 -8.62 -13.34
CA ASP A 91 -8.56 -9.47 -13.06
C ASP A 91 -7.22 -8.72 -13.11
N GLN A 92 -7.23 -7.47 -13.58
CA GLN A 92 -6.06 -6.58 -13.61
C GLN A 92 -6.05 -5.57 -12.46
N ILE A 93 -6.98 -5.68 -11.51
CA ILE A 93 -7.03 -4.84 -10.32
C ILE A 93 -7.21 -5.69 -9.07
N SER A 94 -6.75 -5.14 -7.95
CA SER A 94 -6.81 -5.73 -6.63
C SER A 94 -7.46 -4.75 -5.68
N VAL A 95 -8.48 -5.15 -4.92
CA VAL A 95 -9.07 -4.32 -3.86
C VAL A 95 -8.38 -4.61 -2.54
N THR A 96 -7.55 -3.68 -2.06
CA THR A 96 -6.72 -3.87 -0.86
C THR A 96 -7.44 -3.55 0.43
N SER A 97 -8.45 -2.66 0.40
CA SER A 97 -9.21 -2.28 1.58
C SER A 97 -10.58 -1.72 1.21
N VAL A 98 -11.56 -1.98 2.08
CA VAL A 98 -12.92 -1.41 1.98
C VAL A 98 -13.35 -0.92 3.34
N TYR A 99 -13.73 0.34 3.44
CA TYR A 99 -14.31 0.93 4.66
C TYR A 99 -15.73 1.40 4.34
N ASP A 100 -16.74 0.85 5.02
CA ASP A 100 -18.15 1.19 4.77
C ASP A 100 -18.76 1.82 6.02
N THR A 101 -18.82 3.15 6.03
CA THR A 101 -19.34 3.96 7.14
C THR A 101 -20.51 4.84 6.66
N SER A 102 -20.41 6.17 6.79
CA SER A 102 -21.38 7.12 6.20
C SER A 102 -21.27 7.20 4.68
N PHE A 103 -20.10 6.83 4.15
CA PHE A 103 -19.77 6.61 2.75
C PHE A 103 -18.87 5.38 2.66
N SER A 104 -18.65 4.88 1.45
CA SER A 104 -17.82 3.69 1.22
C SER A 104 -16.50 4.09 0.55
N SER A 105 -15.39 3.78 1.20
CA SER A 105 -14.03 3.98 0.68
C SER A 105 -13.47 2.66 0.15
N PHE A 106 -12.94 2.69 -1.05
CA PHE A 106 -12.32 1.55 -1.71
C PHE A 106 -10.90 1.89 -2.12
N TYR A 107 -9.97 0.98 -1.87
CA TYR A 107 -8.57 1.11 -2.25
C TYR A 107 -8.21 0.02 -3.26
N PHE A 108 -7.63 0.42 -4.38
CA PHE A 108 -7.35 -0.44 -5.53
C PHE A 108 -5.87 -0.39 -5.88
N LYS A 109 -5.28 -1.52 -6.24
CA LYS A 109 -3.94 -1.60 -6.84
C LYS A 109 -3.98 -2.27 -8.21
N PRO A 110 -3.18 -1.82 -9.20
CA PRO A 110 -3.07 -2.52 -10.46
C PRO A 110 -2.32 -3.84 -10.28
N LEU A 111 -2.73 -4.83 -11.05
CA LEU A 111 -2.08 -6.13 -11.17
C LEU A 111 -1.38 -6.25 -12.53
N ILE A 112 -0.21 -6.86 -12.52
CA ILE A 112 0.54 -7.24 -13.71
C ILE A 112 0.83 -8.73 -13.55
N ASN A 113 0.30 -9.57 -14.44
CA ASN A 113 0.41 -11.02 -14.32
C ASN A 113 0.02 -11.51 -12.91
N SER A 114 -1.08 -10.98 -12.36
CA SER A 114 -1.58 -11.24 -11.00
C SER A 114 -0.70 -10.77 -9.84
N ILE A 115 0.39 -10.04 -10.10
CA ILE A 115 1.27 -9.47 -9.07
C ILE A 115 0.96 -7.98 -8.92
N GLN A 116 0.78 -7.52 -7.67
CA GLN A 116 0.50 -6.12 -7.37
C GLN A 116 1.69 -5.20 -7.64
N VAL A 117 1.38 -3.99 -8.14
CA VAL A 117 2.33 -2.88 -8.11
C VAL A 117 2.25 -2.19 -6.75
N LYS A 118 3.31 -2.28 -5.94
CA LYS A 118 3.34 -1.86 -4.54
C LYS A 118 3.02 -0.38 -4.35
N ASN A 119 3.63 0.49 -5.16
CA ASN A 119 3.51 1.95 -5.07
C ASN A 119 2.62 2.55 -6.17
N ALA A 120 1.60 1.80 -6.59
CA ALA A 120 0.50 2.31 -7.41
C ALA A 120 -0.83 1.99 -6.71
N GLU A 121 -1.70 2.98 -6.61
CA GLU A 121 -3.00 2.83 -5.95
C GLU A 121 -4.01 3.82 -6.52
N ALA A 122 -5.28 3.49 -6.37
CA ALA A 122 -6.39 4.41 -6.48
C ALA A 122 -7.28 4.28 -5.24
N ASN A 123 -7.66 5.42 -4.66
CA ASN A 123 -8.69 5.54 -3.63
C ASN A 123 -9.95 6.11 -4.26
N LEU A 124 -11.09 5.48 -3.99
CA LEU A 124 -12.41 5.90 -4.47
C LEU A 124 -13.38 5.94 -3.31
N ASN A 125 -14.07 7.07 -3.15
CA ASN A 125 -15.13 7.23 -2.16
C ASN A 125 -16.47 7.37 -2.87
N LEU A 126 -17.41 6.49 -2.51
CA LEU A 126 -18.79 6.49 -3.01
C LEU A 126 -19.76 6.88 -1.90
N ASP A 127 -20.76 7.68 -2.23
CA ASP A 127 -21.88 7.91 -1.32
C ASP A 127 -22.77 6.66 -1.20
N ASN A 128 -23.82 6.77 -0.39
CA ASN A 128 -24.76 5.67 -0.17
C ASN A 128 -25.58 5.28 -1.41
N PHE A 129 -25.54 6.07 -2.48
CA PHE A 129 -26.26 5.86 -3.72
C PHE A 129 -25.33 5.41 -4.86
N GLY A 130 -24.04 5.19 -4.57
CA GLY A 130 -23.03 4.80 -5.56
C GLY A 130 -22.43 5.96 -6.35
N LYS A 131 -22.74 7.21 -6.00
CA LYS A 131 -22.14 8.37 -6.66
C LYS A 131 -20.72 8.59 -6.14
N VAL A 132 -19.79 8.85 -7.05
CA VAL A 132 -18.42 9.22 -6.69
C VAL A 132 -18.40 10.57 -5.96
N MET A 133 -17.89 10.56 -4.74
CA MET A 133 -17.69 11.75 -3.89
C MET A 133 -16.29 12.31 -4.06
N SER A 134 -15.29 11.44 -4.05
CA SER A 134 -13.90 11.81 -4.28
C SER A 134 -13.11 10.63 -4.82
N PHE A 135 -12.01 10.97 -5.48
CA PHE A 135 -11.13 10.03 -6.13
C PHE A 135 -9.70 10.54 -6.07
N GLY A 136 -8.78 9.71 -5.59
CA GLY A 136 -7.35 9.98 -5.56
C GLY A 136 -6.59 8.85 -6.22
N GLU A 137 -5.57 9.14 -7.03
CA GLU A 137 -4.79 8.08 -7.66
C GLU A 137 -3.34 8.44 -7.91
N PHE A 138 -2.52 7.41 -7.86
CA PHE A 138 -1.14 7.35 -8.36
C PHE A 138 -1.01 6.06 -9.17
N TRP A 139 -1.88 5.88 -10.15
CA TRP A 139 -2.01 4.67 -10.94
C TRP A 139 -0.86 4.54 -11.94
N ILE A 140 -0.60 3.31 -12.38
CA ILE A 140 0.24 3.04 -13.55
C ILE A 140 -0.56 2.21 -14.53
N LYS A 141 -0.50 2.59 -15.81
CA LYS A 141 -0.94 1.73 -16.89
C LYS A 141 0.19 0.79 -17.25
N PRO A 142 0.07 -0.53 -17.01
CA PRO A 142 1.12 -1.46 -17.42
C PRO A 142 1.29 -1.36 -18.94
N THR A 143 2.50 -1.04 -19.42
CA THR A 143 2.83 -1.16 -20.83
C THR A 143 3.80 -2.31 -21.03
N SER A 144 3.63 -3.07 -22.12
CA SER A 144 4.43 -4.26 -22.44
C SER A 144 5.94 -3.97 -22.58
N LYS A 145 6.33 -2.71 -22.78
CA LYS A 145 7.72 -2.29 -22.92
C LYS A 145 8.53 -2.34 -21.61
N ASN A 146 7.86 -2.44 -20.46
CA ASN A 146 8.50 -2.28 -19.16
C ASN A 146 9.00 -3.60 -18.53
N PHE A 147 8.93 -4.74 -19.24
CA PHE A 147 9.26 -6.05 -18.65
C PHE A 147 10.46 -6.69 -19.33
N LYS A 148 11.64 -6.55 -18.74
CA LYS A 148 12.81 -7.39 -19.09
C LYS A 148 12.84 -8.61 -18.18
N LYS A 149 12.42 -9.77 -18.70
CA LYS A 149 12.53 -11.05 -17.98
C LYS A 149 14.01 -11.45 -17.90
N LYS A 150 14.66 -11.12 -16.79
CA LYS A 150 16.02 -11.58 -16.46
C LYS A 150 15.94 -12.81 -15.56
N LYS A 151 17.09 -13.45 -15.31
CA LYS A 151 17.18 -14.49 -14.27
C LYS A 151 16.89 -13.84 -12.93
N ASN A 152 15.81 -14.26 -12.28
CA ASN A 152 15.41 -13.72 -10.98
C ASN A 152 16.14 -14.47 -9.85
N LEU A 153 16.61 -13.72 -8.88
CA LEU A 153 17.00 -14.17 -7.56
C LEU A 153 15.83 -14.87 -6.87
N SER A 154 16.13 -15.86 -6.05
CA SER A 154 15.13 -16.47 -5.18
C SER A 154 14.79 -15.56 -3.99
N PRO A 155 13.63 -15.75 -3.35
CA PRO A 155 13.26 -15.06 -2.10
C PRO A 155 14.33 -15.16 -1.01
N LEU A 156 14.93 -16.34 -0.84
CA LEU A 156 16.02 -16.56 0.13
C LEU A 156 17.28 -15.76 -0.21
N GLN A 157 17.65 -15.68 -1.48
CA GLN A 157 18.79 -14.85 -1.90
C GLN A 157 18.57 -13.38 -1.55
N SER A 158 17.35 -12.88 -1.72
CA SER A 158 16.99 -11.51 -1.34
C SER A 158 17.06 -11.28 0.18
N LEU A 159 16.63 -12.24 0.99
CA LEU A 159 16.80 -12.17 2.44
C LEU A 159 18.29 -12.11 2.85
N PHE A 160 19.14 -12.95 2.24
CA PHE A 160 20.57 -12.92 2.53
C PHE A 160 21.20 -11.59 2.14
N ILE A 161 20.81 -11.02 1.00
CA ILE A 161 21.25 -9.67 0.60
C ILE A 161 20.84 -8.63 1.66
N VAL A 162 19.58 -8.66 2.12
CA VAL A 162 19.10 -7.74 3.14
C VAL A 162 19.92 -7.89 4.43
N ASN A 163 20.15 -9.12 4.85
CA ASN A 163 20.93 -9.40 6.03
C ASN A 163 22.37 -8.93 5.91
N ASP A 164 23.09 -9.38 4.88
CA ASP A 164 24.53 -9.12 4.75
C ASP A 164 24.83 -7.63 4.59
N ARG A 165 23.93 -6.88 3.95
CA ARG A 165 24.13 -5.45 3.69
C ARG A 165 23.62 -4.56 4.81
N PHE A 166 22.48 -4.89 5.42
CA PHE A 166 21.78 -3.96 6.29
C PHE A 166 21.78 -4.42 7.75
N LEU A 167 21.44 -5.67 8.03
CA LEU A 167 21.14 -6.13 9.40
C LEU A 167 22.33 -6.80 10.10
N ASN A 168 23.17 -7.49 9.32
CA ASN A 168 24.34 -8.24 9.73
C ASN A 168 24.08 -9.26 10.86
N PHE A 169 22.99 -10.02 10.76
CA PHE A 169 22.70 -11.12 11.66
C PHE A 169 23.41 -12.40 11.21
N LYS A 170 23.72 -13.26 12.19
CA LYS A 170 24.20 -14.61 11.92
C LYS A 170 22.99 -15.53 11.82
N PHE A 171 22.73 -16.04 10.62
CA PHE A 171 21.71 -17.05 10.41
C PHE A 171 22.34 -18.43 10.28
N ASP A 172 21.68 -19.44 10.86
CA ASP A 172 21.91 -20.83 10.49
C ASP A 172 20.86 -21.23 9.46
N GLN A 173 21.29 -21.41 8.21
CA GLN A 173 20.38 -21.78 7.12
C GLN A 173 19.71 -23.14 7.36
N ASN A 174 20.34 -24.02 8.16
CA ASN A 174 19.80 -25.35 8.45
C ASN A 174 18.62 -25.32 9.43
N LEU A 175 18.41 -24.19 10.11
CA LEU A 175 17.31 -24.01 11.07
C LEU A 175 16.13 -23.23 10.48
N MET A 176 16.26 -22.73 9.24
CA MET A 176 15.18 -21.99 8.58
C MET A 176 14.13 -22.95 8.02
N GLU A 177 12.87 -22.66 8.32
CA GLU A 177 11.73 -23.32 7.69
C GLU A 177 11.08 -22.36 6.70
N VAL A 178 10.76 -22.87 5.51
CA VAL A 178 10.15 -22.08 4.43
C VAL A 178 8.73 -22.59 4.23
N GLU A 179 7.76 -21.72 4.52
CA GLU A 179 6.35 -21.99 4.29
C GLU A 179 5.82 -21.08 3.18
N LYS A 180 5.02 -21.65 2.28
CA LYS A 180 4.23 -20.85 1.35
C LYS A 180 2.95 -20.43 2.06
N ASP A 181 2.70 -19.14 2.09
CA ASP A 181 1.47 -18.59 2.61
C ASP A 181 0.67 -17.93 1.49
N PHE A 182 -0.63 -18.17 1.53
CA PHE A 182 -1.59 -17.58 0.63
C PHE A 182 -2.45 -16.65 1.49
N ILE A 183 -2.11 -15.37 1.49
CA ILE A 183 -2.91 -14.40 2.23
C ILE A 183 -4.16 -14.14 1.39
N THR A 184 -5.26 -14.76 1.81
CA THR A 184 -6.60 -14.48 1.28
C THR A 184 -7.22 -13.32 2.05
N PHE A 185 -7.38 -12.17 1.39
CA PHE A 185 -8.12 -11.05 1.98
C PHE A 185 -9.63 -11.31 1.82
N ASN A 186 -10.27 -11.75 2.90
CA ASN A 186 -11.73 -11.82 2.95
C ASN A 186 -12.29 -10.45 3.35
N ASN A 187 -12.61 -9.63 2.35
CA ASN A 187 -13.13 -8.29 2.58
C ASN A 187 -14.65 -8.28 2.84
N GLY A 188 -15.31 -9.46 2.82
CA GLY A 188 -16.76 -9.59 2.90
C GLY A 188 -17.53 -9.21 1.61
N TYR A 189 -16.81 -8.92 0.51
CA TYR A 189 -17.38 -8.56 -0.80
C TYR A 189 -17.01 -9.55 -1.91
N ASP A 190 -15.80 -10.10 -1.87
CA ASP A 190 -15.31 -11.16 -2.76
C ASP A 190 -14.04 -11.80 -2.13
N GLU A 191 -13.85 -13.11 -2.28
CA GLU A 191 -12.60 -13.80 -1.90
C GLU A 191 -11.59 -13.66 -3.04
N LEU A 192 -11.13 -12.45 -3.31
CA LEU A 192 -10.22 -12.22 -4.42
C LEU A 192 -9.08 -11.33 -3.99
N LEU A 193 -8.14 -11.97 -3.31
CA LEU A 193 -6.71 -11.70 -3.43
C LEU A 193 -5.94 -12.81 -2.78
N ILE A 194 -5.17 -13.52 -3.58
CA ILE A 194 -4.09 -14.38 -3.13
C ILE A 194 -2.83 -13.53 -3.25
N GLN A 195 -2.26 -13.07 -2.14
CA GLN A 195 -0.86 -12.67 -2.16
C GLN A 195 -0.02 -13.92 -1.89
N ASP A 196 0.64 -14.41 -2.93
CA ASP A 196 1.68 -15.42 -2.80
C ASP A 196 2.83 -14.81 -2.02
N SER A 197 3.00 -15.26 -0.78
CA SER A 197 4.14 -14.89 0.05
C SER A 197 4.85 -16.13 0.56
N ILE A 198 6.11 -15.95 0.88
CA ILE A 198 6.92 -16.96 1.55
C ILE A 198 7.18 -16.45 2.95
N ILE A 199 6.86 -17.28 3.93
CA ILE A 199 7.20 -17.03 5.33
C ILE A 199 8.44 -17.86 5.65
N ILE A 200 9.50 -17.18 6.08
CA ILE A 200 10.71 -17.82 6.61
C ILE A 200 10.61 -17.75 8.13
N LYS A 201 10.52 -18.93 8.75
CA LYS A 201 10.34 -19.09 10.20
C LYS A 201 11.66 -19.37 10.91
N ASN A 202 11.59 -19.35 12.25
CA ASN A 202 12.68 -19.70 13.17
C ASN A 202 13.93 -18.80 13.05
N LEU A 203 13.74 -17.56 12.62
CA LEU A 203 14.83 -16.59 12.55
C LEU A 203 15.04 -15.94 13.93
N PRO A 204 16.24 -16.04 14.52
CA PRO A 204 16.51 -15.46 15.84
C PRO A 204 16.44 -13.93 15.78
N PHE A 205 16.05 -13.28 16.89
CA PHE A 205 15.93 -11.82 17.05
C PHE A 205 14.79 -11.13 16.28
N ILE A 206 14.00 -11.89 15.53
CA ILE A 206 12.82 -11.41 14.79
C ILE A 206 11.58 -11.64 15.66
N LYS A 207 10.68 -10.65 15.74
CA LYS A 207 9.44 -10.79 16.51
C LYS A 207 8.61 -11.94 15.93
N GLY A 208 8.31 -12.93 16.76
CA GLY A 208 7.58 -14.12 16.31
C GLY A 208 8.37 -15.04 15.37
N GLY A 209 9.65 -14.76 15.12
CA GLY A 209 10.55 -15.61 14.33
C GLY A 209 10.29 -15.65 12.82
N ASN A 210 9.41 -14.80 12.30
CA ASN A 210 8.89 -14.91 10.93
C ASN A 210 9.25 -13.70 10.07
N VAL A 211 9.78 -13.94 8.87
CA VAL A 211 9.99 -12.94 7.82
C VAL A 211 9.05 -13.22 6.67
N ASN A 212 8.31 -12.21 6.22
CA ASN A 212 7.46 -12.32 5.04
C ASN A 212 8.22 -11.82 3.82
N ILE A 213 8.23 -12.61 2.75
CA ILE A 213 8.77 -12.23 1.45
C ILE A 213 7.70 -12.40 0.38
N ALA A 214 7.39 -11.32 -0.34
CA ALA A 214 6.41 -11.36 -1.42
C ALA A 214 6.99 -10.80 -2.72
N GLU A 215 6.57 -11.37 -3.84
CA GLU A 215 6.86 -10.79 -5.15
C GLU A 215 5.94 -9.59 -5.38
N LYS A 216 6.51 -8.47 -5.80
CA LYS A 216 5.78 -7.25 -6.14
C LYS A 216 6.35 -6.62 -7.40
N PHE A 217 5.57 -5.76 -8.03
CA PHE A 217 6.09 -4.78 -8.96
C PHE A 217 6.30 -3.45 -8.24
N TYR A 218 7.32 -2.70 -8.64
CA TYR A 218 7.61 -1.38 -8.09
C TYR A 218 7.95 -0.42 -9.21
N ARG A 219 7.30 0.74 -9.19
CA ARG A 219 7.48 1.81 -10.17
C ARG A 219 8.55 2.79 -9.69
N THR A 220 9.47 3.17 -10.56
CA THR A 220 10.42 4.27 -10.31
C THR A 220 9.87 5.62 -10.76
N GLN A 221 10.58 6.71 -10.46
CA GLN A 221 10.22 8.06 -10.91
C GLN A 221 10.22 8.22 -12.43
N ASP A 222 11.02 7.42 -13.13
CA ASP A 222 11.09 7.40 -14.60
C ASP A 222 9.98 6.53 -15.23
N GLU A 223 8.95 6.17 -14.46
CA GLU A 223 7.84 5.28 -14.83
C GLU A 223 8.28 3.86 -15.27
N GLU A 224 9.54 3.49 -15.00
CA GLU A 224 10.02 2.12 -15.20
C GLU A 224 9.48 1.21 -14.09
N ILE A 225 9.07 0.00 -14.47
CA ILE A 225 8.53 -1.01 -13.56
C ILE A 225 9.57 -2.10 -13.33
N PHE A 226 9.89 -2.38 -12.07
CA PHE A 226 10.79 -3.44 -11.66
C PHE A 226 10.03 -4.52 -10.94
N ASN A 227 10.41 -5.77 -11.18
CA ASN A 227 10.02 -6.87 -10.32
C ASN A 227 10.93 -6.85 -9.08
N VAL A 228 10.33 -6.87 -7.90
CA VAL A 228 11.04 -6.79 -6.62
C VAL A 228 10.56 -7.88 -5.67
N TRP A 229 11.47 -8.31 -4.80
CA TRP A 229 11.13 -9.01 -3.57
C TRP A 229 10.91 -7.98 -2.47
N GLU A 230 9.69 -7.90 -1.96
CA GLU A 230 9.36 -7.18 -0.73
C GLU A 230 9.71 -8.08 0.45
N VAL A 231 10.75 -7.73 1.21
CA VAL A 231 11.24 -8.45 2.38
C VAL A 231 10.85 -7.68 3.64
N SER A 232 9.87 -8.20 4.37
CA SER A 232 9.28 -7.58 5.56
C SER A 232 9.72 -8.30 6.82
N ILE A 233 10.45 -7.59 7.68
CA ILE A 233 11.13 -8.10 8.87
C ILE A 233 10.57 -7.41 10.11
N PRO A 234 9.76 -8.11 10.93
CA PRO A 234 9.27 -7.56 12.19
C PRO A 234 10.36 -7.68 13.26
N MET A 235 10.71 -6.55 13.87
CA MET A 235 11.77 -6.43 14.87
C MET A 235 11.17 -6.06 16.23
N LEU A 236 11.67 -6.70 17.28
CA LEU A 236 11.36 -6.32 18.66
C LEU A 236 12.18 -5.07 19.03
N PHE A 237 11.52 -3.95 19.33
CA PHE A 237 12.19 -2.79 19.91
C PHE A 237 12.25 -2.92 21.44
N HIS A 238 13.43 -2.68 22.05
CA HIS A 238 13.60 -2.81 23.50
C HIS A 238 13.20 -1.58 24.31
N ARG A 239 12.88 -0.44 23.68
CA ARG A 239 12.55 0.80 24.42
C ARG A 239 11.16 0.73 25.05
N ASN A 240 10.22 0.10 24.34
CA ASN A 240 8.88 -0.16 24.84
C ASN A 240 8.42 -1.51 24.27
N PRO A 241 8.15 -2.53 25.10
CA PRO A 241 7.69 -3.84 24.61
C PRO A 241 6.34 -3.79 23.87
N SER A 242 5.66 -2.63 23.86
CA SER A 242 4.46 -2.39 23.04
C SER A 242 4.76 -1.87 21.63
N ASP A 243 5.97 -1.40 21.34
CA ASP A 243 6.31 -0.80 20.04
C ASP A 243 6.88 -1.86 19.10
N ASP A 244 6.16 -2.11 18.01
CA ASP A 244 6.59 -3.03 16.96
C ASP A 244 7.16 -2.25 15.79
N THR A 245 8.37 -2.61 15.37
CA THR A 245 8.98 -2.00 14.19
C THR A 245 9.05 -3.01 13.07
N TRP A 246 8.64 -2.61 11.88
CA TRP A 246 8.64 -3.43 10.69
C TRP A 246 9.55 -2.79 9.64
N TYR A 247 10.67 -3.44 9.38
CA TYR A 247 11.55 -3.03 8.28
C TYR A 247 11.12 -3.73 7.01
N THR A 248 10.81 -2.95 5.98
CA THR A 248 10.46 -3.46 4.65
C THR A 248 11.52 -3.04 3.66
N PHE A 249 12.12 -4.00 2.98
CA PHE A 249 13.10 -3.77 1.91
C PHE A 249 12.51 -4.19 0.57
N LEU A 250 12.72 -3.38 -0.46
CA LEU A 250 12.37 -3.73 -1.84
C LEU A 250 13.65 -4.08 -2.58
N ILE A 251 13.84 -5.35 -2.91
CA ILE A 251 15.05 -5.84 -3.58
C ILE A 251 14.72 -6.15 -5.03
N ASP A 252 15.37 -5.49 -6.00
CA ASP A 252 15.25 -5.82 -7.43
C ASP A 252 15.55 -7.31 -7.62
N SER A 253 14.55 -8.05 -8.07
CA SER A 253 14.66 -9.51 -8.17
C SER A 253 15.67 -9.95 -9.22
N SER A 254 16.10 -9.09 -10.13
CA SER A 254 17.09 -9.41 -11.16
C SER A 254 18.54 -9.08 -10.76
N THR A 255 18.74 -8.04 -9.94
CA THR A 255 20.09 -7.53 -9.61
C THR A 255 20.47 -7.66 -8.14
N GLY A 256 19.49 -7.81 -7.25
CA GLY A 256 19.71 -7.74 -5.81
C GLY A 256 19.94 -6.32 -5.29
N HIS A 257 19.73 -5.30 -6.13
CA HIS A 257 19.84 -3.91 -5.73
C HIS A 257 18.66 -3.50 -4.84
N CYS A 258 18.92 -2.69 -3.80
CA CYS A 258 17.87 -2.17 -2.95
C CYS A 258 17.18 -0.98 -3.64
N MET A 259 15.91 -1.18 -3.98
CA MET A 259 15.05 -0.22 -4.66
C MET A 259 14.22 0.64 -3.71
N GLY A 260 14.26 0.36 -2.41
CA GLY A 260 13.53 1.10 -1.40
C GLY A 260 13.60 0.44 -0.04
N TYR A 261 13.44 1.25 0.99
CA TYR A 261 13.41 0.84 2.38
C TYR A 261 12.31 1.62 3.10
N PHE A 262 11.55 0.94 3.95
CA PHE A 262 10.50 1.55 4.77
C PHE A 262 10.65 1.08 6.21
N ASP A 263 10.61 2.03 7.12
CA ASP A 263 10.54 1.77 8.56
C ASP A 263 9.12 2.09 9.02
N SER A 264 8.34 1.04 9.35
CA SER A 264 7.01 1.20 9.92
C SER A 264 7.07 0.93 11.42
N VAL A 265 7.05 1.99 12.23
CA VAL A 265 6.82 1.86 13.67
C VAL A 265 5.31 1.84 13.92
N ILE A 266 4.82 0.74 14.48
CA ILE A 266 3.45 0.62 14.95
C ILE A 266 3.44 0.99 16.43
N HIS A 267 2.94 2.19 16.72
CA HIS A 267 2.63 2.59 18.09
C HIS A 267 1.29 1.96 18.47
N ASN A 268 1.31 1.04 19.44
CA ASN A 268 0.10 0.46 20.05
C ASN A 268 -0.44 1.35 21.17
#